data_AF-A0A399ZUH1-F1
#
_entry.id   AF-A0A399ZUH1-F1
#
_cell.length_a   1.000
_cell.length_b   1.000
_cell.length_c   1.000
_cell.angle_alpha   90.00
_cell.angle_beta   90.00
_cell.angle_gamma   90.00
#
_symmetry.space_group_name_H-M   'P 1'
#
loop_
_entity.id
_entity.type
_entity.pdbx_description
1 polymer ?
#
loop_
_entity_poly.entity_id
_entity_poly.type
_entity_poly.pdbx_seq_one_letter_code
_entity_poly.pdbx_strand_id
1 'polypeptide(L)'
;MKTQPVASPAVVSNALNLHHSFHFLEQVVRARIQLHFCQQANEAKIHHELELAYYQDGSILSNFMHTVEPTFEEYVILLLALAPHVRPDFLDRVIKEALPDSGDYPELGGVRDAENRGFLPTGETALFLLAGADLEQRFEVQRILTADHWFARENILRLEPAREGQPYWSGRLLLDPEY
;
A
#
# COMPACT_ATOMS: atom_id res chain seq x y z
N MET A 1 6.42 -22.41 -47.82
CA MET A 1 6.36 -22.64 -46.37
C MET A 1 5.62 -21.48 -45.74
N LYS A 2 4.39 -21.69 -45.23
CA LYS A 2 3.65 -20.66 -44.49
C LYS A 2 4.16 -20.69 -43.04
N THR A 3 4.76 -19.60 -42.59
CA THR A 3 5.15 -19.40 -41.20
C THR A 3 3.88 -19.33 -40.34
N GLN A 4 3.73 -20.25 -39.39
CA GLN A 4 2.70 -20.16 -38.35
C GLN A 4 2.99 -18.94 -37.47
N PRO A 5 1.96 -18.21 -37.01
CA PRO A 5 2.15 -17.18 -36.01
C PRO A 5 2.51 -17.87 -34.68
N VAL A 6 3.63 -17.46 -34.08
CA VAL A 6 3.99 -17.83 -32.71
C VAL A 6 2.87 -17.29 -31.82
N ALA A 7 2.16 -18.19 -31.12
CA ALA A 7 1.14 -17.78 -30.18
C ALA A 7 1.78 -16.92 -29.09
N SER A 8 1.29 -15.69 -28.89
CA SER A 8 1.62 -14.91 -27.69
C SER A 8 1.25 -15.74 -26.46
N PRO A 9 2.12 -15.81 -25.43
CA PRO A 9 1.76 -16.50 -24.19
C PRO A 9 0.47 -15.88 -23.65
N ALA A 10 -0.48 -16.74 -23.23
CA ALA A 10 -1.72 -16.28 -22.62
C ALA A 10 -1.36 -15.43 -21.39
N VAL A 11 -1.80 -14.17 -21.38
CA VAL A 11 -1.59 -13.27 -20.24
C VAL A 11 -2.32 -13.87 -19.05
N VAL A 12 -1.57 -14.37 -18.06
CA VAL A 12 -2.13 -14.87 -16.80
C VAL A 12 -2.75 -13.69 -16.07
N SER A 13 -4.01 -13.82 -15.65
CA SER A 13 -4.73 -12.75 -14.96
C SER A 13 -4.15 -12.49 -13.57
N ASN A 14 -3.92 -11.22 -13.22
CA ASN A 14 -3.49 -10.81 -11.87
C ASN A 14 -4.61 -10.92 -10.82
N ALA A 15 -5.86 -11.19 -11.21
CA ALA A 15 -7.02 -10.98 -10.33
C ALA A 15 -6.96 -11.78 -9.02
N LEU A 16 -6.57 -13.06 -9.09
CA LEU A 16 -6.47 -13.92 -7.92
C LEU A 16 -5.33 -13.47 -7.01
N ASN A 17 -4.19 -13.09 -7.59
CA ASN A 17 -3.02 -12.62 -6.86
C ASN A 17 -3.30 -11.28 -6.15
N LEU A 18 -3.94 -10.32 -6.85
CA LEU A 18 -4.38 -9.05 -6.26
C LEU A 18 -5.45 -9.26 -5.17
N HIS A 19 -6.34 -10.24 -5.32
CA HIS A 19 -7.27 -10.58 -4.26
C HIS A 19 -6.55 -11.04 -2.98
N HIS A 20 -5.56 -11.92 -3.12
CA HIS A 20 -4.75 -12.39 -1.99
C HIS A 20 -3.93 -11.27 -1.37
N SER A 21 -3.32 -10.42 -2.19
CA SER A 21 -2.51 -9.28 -1.78
C SER A 21 -3.33 -8.25 -1.00
N PHE A 22 -4.55 -7.94 -1.45
CA PHE A 22 -5.42 -7.02 -0.70
C PHE A 22 -6.01 -7.62 0.56
N HIS A 23 -6.20 -8.94 0.63
CA HIS A 23 -6.52 -9.59 1.91
C HIS A 23 -5.37 -9.39 2.92
N PHE A 24 -4.12 -9.52 2.47
CA PHE A 24 -2.96 -9.20 3.30
C PHE A 24 -2.92 -7.73 3.72
N LEU A 25 -3.12 -6.78 2.80
CA LEU A 25 -3.18 -5.36 3.15
C LEU A 25 -4.30 -5.08 4.17
N GLU A 26 -5.45 -5.74 4.03
CA GLU A 26 -6.55 -5.64 4.99
C GLU A 26 -6.13 -6.11 6.39
N GLN A 27 -5.37 -7.21 6.49
CA GLN A 27 -4.83 -7.68 7.77
C GLN A 27 -3.85 -6.66 8.39
N VAL A 28 -2.98 -6.05 7.59
CA VAL A 28 -2.05 -5.01 8.07
C VAL A 28 -2.81 -3.79 8.62
N VAL A 29 -3.80 -3.29 7.86
CA VAL A 29 -4.60 -2.13 8.28
C VAL A 29 -5.36 -2.42 9.57
N ARG A 30 -6.04 -3.57 9.64
CA ARG A 30 -6.78 -3.99 10.84
C ARG A 30 -5.87 -4.14 12.05
N ALA A 31 -4.73 -4.81 11.89
CA ALA A 31 -3.79 -5.04 12.98
C ALA A 31 -3.26 -3.72 13.55
N ARG A 32 -2.87 -2.76 12.70
CA ARG A 32 -2.41 -1.44 13.18
C ARG A 32 -3.52 -0.68 13.90
N ILE A 33 -4.73 -0.63 13.33
CA ILE A 33 -5.85 0.10 13.94
C ILE A 33 -6.20 -0.51 15.31
N GLN A 34 -6.26 -1.84 15.41
CA GLN A 34 -6.54 -2.53 16.67
C GLN A 34 -5.46 -2.32 17.72
N LEU A 35 -4.20 -2.31 17.30
CA LEU A 35 -3.07 -2.02 18.17
C LEU A 35 -3.15 -0.60 18.74
N HIS A 36 -3.35 0.38 17.86
CA HIS A 36 -3.24 1.80 18.22
C HIS A 36 -4.49 2.33 18.93
N PHE A 37 -5.69 2.01 18.43
CA PHE A 37 -6.95 2.57 18.94
C PHE A 37 -7.67 1.65 19.93
N CYS A 38 -7.49 0.33 19.83
CA CYS A 38 -8.18 -0.62 20.69
C CYS A 38 -7.31 -1.18 21.83
N GLN A 39 -6.00 -0.89 21.84
CA GLN A 39 -5.01 -1.45 22.78
C GLN A 39 -5.05 -2.99 22.85
N GLN A 40 -5.46 -3.65 21.76
CA GLN A 40 -5.76 -5.09 21.72
C GLN A 40 -4.67 -5.94 21.05
N ALA A 41 -3.51 -5.38 20.74
CA ALA A 41 -2.40 -6.11 20.14
C ALA A 41 -1.05 -5.73 20.77
N ASN A 42 -0.05 -6.59 20.58
CA ASN A 42 1.34 -6.31 20.91
C ASN A 42 2.04 -5.81 19.64
N GLU A 43 2.77 -4.68 19.70
CA GLU A 43 3.47 -4.06 18.55
C GLU A 43 4.34 -5.05 17.77
N ALA A 44 4.98 -5.98 18.48
CA ALA A 44 5.81 -7.02 17.88
C ALA A 44 5.06 -7.99 16.93
N LYS A 45 3.72 -8.02 16.95
CA LYS A 45 2.93 -8.96 16.13
C LYS A 45 2.79 -8.54 14.67
N ILE A 46 2.77 -7.25 14.36
CA ILE A 46 2.48 -6.81 12.98
C ILE A 46 3.62 -7.21 12.02
N HIS A 47 4.87 -7.00 12.45
CA HIS A 47 6.05 -7.27 11.64
C HIS A 47 6.50 -8.74 11.65
N HIS A 48 6.17 -9.50 12.70
CA HIS A 48 6.67 -10.86 12.87
C HIS A 48 5.67 -11.96 12.46
N GLU A 49 4.36 -11.67 12.44
CA GLU A 49 3.33 -12.67 12.13
C GLU A 49 2.78 -12.58 10.69
N LEU A 50 2.99 -11.46 9.98
CA LEU A 50 2.47 -11.25 8.62
C LEU A 50 3.57 -11.41 7.57
N GLU A 51 3.54 -12.52 6.84
CA GLU A 51 4.40 -12.75 5.67
C GLU A 51 3.82 -12.10 4.41
N LEU A 52 4.69 -11.75 3.45
CA LEU A 52 4.26 -11.20 2.16
C LEU A 52 3.36 -12.22 1.44
N ALA A 53 2.13 -11.81 1.14
CA ALA A 53 1.13 -12.69 0.54
C ALA A 53 0.97 -12.43 -0.96
N TYR A 54 1.46 -13.36 -1.79
CA TYR A 54 1.26 -13.39 -3.24
C TYR A 54 1.38 -14.84 -3.76
N TYR A 55 0.77 -15.12 -4.91
CA TYR A 55 0.91 -16.42 -5.57
C TYR A 55 2.10 -16.42 -6.53
N GLN A 56 2.83 -17.54 -6.59
CA GLN A 56 3.84 -17.81 -7.62
C GLN A 56 3.17 -18.43 -8.85
N ASP A 57 2.37 -17.63 -9.55
CA ASP A 57 1.46 -18.07 -10.63
C ASP A 57 1.88 -17.56 -12.02
N GLY A 58 2.99 -16.83 -12.12
CA GLY A 58 3.48 -16.25 -13.38
C GLY A 58 2.66 -15.04 -13.87
N SER A 59 1.72 -14.55 -13.07
CA SER A 59 1.05 -13.26 -13.30
C SER A 59 2.04 -12.10 -13.24
N ILE A 60 1.65 -10.91 -13.71
CA ILE A 60 2.52 -9.72 -13.70
C ILE A 60 2.95 -9.39 -12.27
N LEU A 61 2.04 -9.48 -11.30
CA LEU A 61 2.39 -9.26 -9.90
C LEU A 61 3.40 -10.30 -9.41
N SER A 62 3.18 -11.59 -9.71
CA SER A 62 4.13 -12.65 -9.36
C SER A 62 5.53 -12.40 -9.93
N ASN A 63 5.62 -12.05 -11.22
CA ASN A 63 6.90 -11.78 -11.87
C ASN A 63 7.56 -10.52 -11.31
N PHE A 64 6.78 -9.48 -10.98
CA PHE A 64 7.28 -8.30 -10.29
C PHE A 64 7.88 -8.66 -8.94
N MET A 65 7.15 -9.41 -8.10
CA MET A 65 7.62 -9.84 -6.78
C MET A 65 8.91 -10.67 -6.87
N HIS A 66 9.03 -11.53 -7.89
CA HIS A 66 10.25 -12.30 -8.15
C HIS A 66 11.43 -11.47 -8.65
N THR A 67 11.17 -10.37 -9.36
CA THR A 67 12.24 -9.55 -9.95
C THR A 67 12.76 -8.54 -8.95
N VAL A 68 11.86 -7.92 -8.20
CA VAL A 68 12.17 -6.82 -7.27
C VAL A 68 12.49 -7.32 -5.87
N GLU A 69 11.89 -8.44 -5.45
CA GLU A 69 12.01 -8.97 -4.08
C GLU A 69 11.81 -7.89 -3.01
N PRO A 70 10.68 -7.17 -3.02
CA PRO A 70 10.49 -6.02 -2.14
C PRO A 70 10.45 -6.42 -0.66
N THR A 71 10.83 -5.50 0.22
CA THR A 71 10.64 -5.66 1.66
C THR A 71 9.15 -5.63 2.03
N PHE A 72 8.84 -5.96 3.28
CA PHE A 72 7.48 -5.88 3.80
C PHE A 72 6.90 -4.46 3.67
N GLU A 73 7.66 -3.44 4.09
CA GLU A 73 7.27 -2.03 4.03
C GLU A 73 7.02 -1.59 2.60
N GLU A 74 7.93 -1.94 1.69
CA GLU A 74 7.81 -1.64 0.27
C GLU A 74 6.54 -2.26 -0.33
N TYR A 75 6.28 -3.52 -0.01
CA TYR A 75 5.09 -4.22 -0.50
C TYR A 75 3.79 -3.60 0.01
N VAL A 76 3.73 -3.23 1.29
CA VAL A 76 2.57 -2.52 1.86
C VAL A 76 2.36 -1.16 1.18
N ILE A 77 3.43 -0.39 0.97
CA ILE A 77 3.36 0.92 0.28
C ILE A 77 2.86 0.76 -1.15
N LEU A 78 3.34 -0.25 -1.88
CA LEU A 78 2.88 -0.55 -3.23
C LEU A 78 1.37 -0.87 -3.25
N LEU A 79 0.91 -1.74 -2.35
CA LEU A 79 -0.51 -2.10 -2.28
C LEU A 79 -1.39 -0.92 -1.84
N LEU A 80 -0.90 -0.04 -0.98
CA LEU A 80 -1.59 1.21 -0.64
C LEU A 80 -1.77 2.09 -1.86
N ALA A 81 -0.71 2.34 -2.64
CA ALA A 81 -0.79 3.14 -3.86
C ALA A 81 -1.74 2.50 -4.90
N LEU A 82 -1.78 1.16 -4.96
CA LEU A 82 -2.60 0.42 -5.91
C LEU A 82 -4.09 0.36 -5.54
N ALA A 83 -4.42 0.35 -4.25
CA ALA A 83 -5.77 0.13 -3.76
C ALA A 83 -6.84 1.06 -4.37
N PRO A 84 -6.64 2.39 -4.45
CA PRO A 84 -7.62 3.30 -5.05
C PRO A 84 -7.95 3.01 -6.52
N HIS A 85 -7.04 2.35 -7.25
CA HIS A 85 -7.20 2.04 -8.67
C HIS A 85 -7.88 0.70 -8.92
N VAL A 86 -7.63 -0.30 -8.06
CA VAL A 86 -8.17 -1.65 -8.25
C VAL A 86 -9.49 -1.85 -7.50
N ARG A 87 -9.61 -1.26 -6.29
CA ARG A 87 -10.82 -1.32 -5.45
C ARG A 87 -11.00 0.02 -4.73
N PRO A 88 -11.64 1.02 -5.38
CA PRO A 88 -11.72 2.39 -4.86
C PRO A 88 -12.33 2.52 -3.45
N ASP A 89 -13.21 1.60 -3.06
CA ASP A 89 -13.87 1.57 -1.74
C ASP A 89 -13.10 0.77 -0.67
N PHE A 90 -11.99 0.11 -1.04
CA PHE A 90 -11.30 -0.84 -0.17
C PHE A 90 -10.82 -0.22 1.13
N LEU A 91 -10.06 0.87 1.06
CA LEU A 91 -9.50 1.50 2.26
C LEU A 91 -10.61 2.10 3.14
N ASP A 92 -11.61 2.72 2.53
CA ASP A 92 -12.79 3.22 3.24
C ASP A 92 -13.48 2.14 4.06
N ARG A 93 -13.78 1.01 3.41
CA ARG A 93 -14.46 -0.12 4.05
C ARG A 93 -13.60 -0.72 5.15
N VAL A 94 -12.34 -1.03 4.89
CA VAL A 94 -11.45 -1.70 5.85
C VAL A 94 -11.19 -0.81 7.07
N ILE A 95 -10.90 0.48 6.86
CA ILE A 95 -10.67 1.43 7.95
C ILE A 95 -11.93 1.56 8.81
N LYS A 96 -13.10 1.76 8.17
CA LYS A 96 -14.37 1.90 8.88
C LYS A 96 -14.73 0.65 9.70
N GLU A 97 -14.48 -0.54 9.17
CA GLU A 97 -14.75 -1.80 9.86
C GLU A 97 -13.74 -2.12 10.97
N ALA A 98 -12.55 -1.51 10.95
CA ALA A 98 -11.51 -1.73 11.94
C ALA A 98 -11.57 -0.76 13.13
N LEU A 99 -12.07 0.46 12.91
CA LEU A 99 -12.15 1.50 13.94
C LEU A 99 -13.20 1.16 15.00
N PRO A 100 -12.95 1.49 16.29
CA PRO A 100 -13.88 1.17 17.37
C PRO A 100 -15.17 1.98 17.30
N ASP A 101 -15.07 3.27 16.93
CA ASP A 101 -16.16 4.22 16.91
C ASP A 101 -16.13 5.13 15.68
N SER A 102 -17.25 5.79 15.39
CA SER A 102 -17.29 6.88 14.40
C SER A 102 -16.62 8.13 14.96
N GLY A 103 -15.74 8.76 14.20
CA GLY A 103 -15.04 9.96 14.63
C GLY A 103 -13.94 10.39 13.65
N ASP A 104 -13.18 11.39 14.08
CA ASP A 104 -12.02 11.90 13.34
C ASP A 104 -10.74 11.25 13.86
N TYR A 105 -9.99 10.64 12.94
CA TYR A 105 -8.74 9.93 13.23
C TYR A 105 -7.60 10.53 12.40
N PRO A 106 -7.13 11.75 12.74
CA PRO A 106 -6.14 12.47 11.92
C PRO A 106 -4.80 11.73 11.80
N GLU A 107 -4.48 10.86 12.76
CA GLU A 107 -3.27 10.04 12.78
C GLU A 107 -3.22 8.99 11.65
N LEU A 108 -4.38 8.60 11.08
CA LEU A 108 -4.43 7.75 9.89
C LEU A 108 -3.89 8.46 8.63
N GLY A 109 -3.82 9.80 8.69
CA GLY A 109 -3.62 10.63 7.53
C GLY A 109 -4.69 10.42 6.47
N GLY A 110 -4.25 10.44 5.22
CA GLY A 110 -5.13 10.26 4.07
C GLY A 110 -5.84 11.55 3.68
N VAL A 111 -6.32 11.58 2.43
CA VAL A 111 -7.15 12.68 1.93
C VAL A 111 -8.42 12.13 1.30
N ARG A 112 -9.49 12.93 1.35
CA ARG A 112 -10.73 12.61 0.64
C ARG A 112 -10.63 13.08 -0.79
N ASP A 113 -10.93 12.18 -1.72
CA ASP A 113 -11.08 12.53 -3.13
C ASP A 113 -12.15 13.62 -3.29
N ALA A 114 -11.93 14.53 -4.25
CA ALA A 114 -12.82 15.68 -4.44
C ALA A 114 -14.18 15.28 -5.01
N GLU A 115 -14.22 14.26 -5.89
CA GLU A 115 -15.41 13.88 -6.64
C GLU A 115 -16.18 12.77 -5.93
N ASN A 116 -15.50 11.66 -5.66
CA ASN A 116 -16.15 10.46 -5.11
C ASN A 116 -16.00 10.32 -3.59
N ARG A 117 -15.24 11.22 -2.94
CA ARG A 117 -15.01 11.25 -1.48
C ARG A 117 -14.32 10.01 -0.93
N GLY A 118 -13.77 9.16 -1.79
CA GLY A 118 -12.98 7.99 -1.41
C GLY A 118 -11.71 8.36 -0.66
N PHE A 119 -11.23 7.45 0.17
CA PHE A 119 -9.99 7.60 0.93
C PHE A 119 -8.78 7.38 0.01
N LEU A 120 -7.94 8.39 -0.12
CA LEU A 120 -6.67 8.32 -0.83
C LEU A 120 -5.52 8.28 0.20
N PRO A 121 -4.65 7.24 0.17
CA PRO A 121 -3.57 7.12 1.12
C PRO A 121 -2.50 8.18 0.89
N THR A 122 -1.83 8.56 1.99
CA THR A 122 -0.76 9.56 2.03
C THR A 122 0.52 8.96 2.60
N GLY A 123 1.62 9.71 2.55
CA GLY A 123 2.84 9.33 3.27
C GLY A 123 2.57 9.07 4.76
N GLU A 124 1.72 9.90 5.39
CA GLU A 124 1.31 9.71 6.78
C GLU A 124 0.52 8.41 6.99
N THR A 125 -0.30 7.99 6.02
CA THR A 125 -0.99 6.69 6.06
C THR A 125 0.00 5.53 6.08
N ALA A 126 1.05 5.58 5.24
CA ALA A 126 2.09 4.56 5.25
C ALA A 126 2.86 4.56 6.59
N LEU A 127 3.21 5.75 7.12
CA LEU A 127 3.92 5.88 8.39
C LEU A 127 3.10 5.35 9.56
N PHE A 128 1.81 5.66 9.61
CA PHE A 128 0.89 5.14 10.61
C PHE A 128 0.84 3.60 10.58
N LEU A 129 0.63 3.03 9.39
CA LEU A 129 0.50 1.59 9.21
C LEU A 129 1.77 0.83 9.58
N LEU A 130 2.92 1.29 9.09
CA LEU A 130 4.17 0.56 9.19
C LEU A 130 4.94 0.83 10.48
N ALA A 131 4.92 2.07 10.97
CA ALA A 131 5.77 2.49 12.09
C ALA A 131 4.98 2.96 13.32
N GLY A 132 3.73 3.39 13.16
CA GLY A 132 2.94 3.95 14.26
C GLY A 132 3.68 5.11 14.95
N ALA A 133 3.94 4.96 16.26
CA ALA A 133 4.65 5.95 17.07
C ALA A 133 6.17 5.70 17.20
N ASP A 134 6.69 4.59 16.67
CA ASP A 134 8.12 4.29 16.72
C ASP A 134 8.90 5.22 15.78
N LEU A 135 9.68 6.12 16.35
CA LEU A 135 10.41 7.14 15.59
C LEU A 135 11.50 6.55 14.69
N GLU A 136 12.17 5.49 15.13
CA GLU A 136 13.23 4.87 14.34
C GLU A 136 12.64 4.21 13.10
N GLN A 137 11.58 3.42 13.28
CA GLN A 137 10.84 2.82 12.16
C GLN A 137 10.24 3.88 11.24
N ARG A 138 9.77 5.01 11.78
CA ARG A 138 9.26 6.11 10.95
C ARG A 138 10.34 6.65 10.02
N PHE A 139 11.58 6.82 10.46
CA PHE A 139 12.66 7.29 9.59
C PHE A 139 12.99 6.30 8.47
N GLU A 140 12.94 5.00 8.74
CA GLU A 140 13.14 3.97 7.71
C GLU A 140 12.03 3.99 6.65
N VAL A 141 10.77 4.06 7.07
CA VAL A 141 9.63 4.18 6.14
C VAL A 141 9.68 5.48 5.35
N GLN A 142 10.11 6.59 5.97
CA GLN A 142 10.30 7.86 5.26
C GLN A 142 11.34 7.75 4.15
N ARG A 143 12.46 7.05 4.38
CA ARG A 143 13.48 6.81 3.35
C ARG A 143 12.90 6.13 2.11
N ILE A 144 11.99 5.17 2.27
CA ILE A 144 11.31 4.47 1.16
C ILE A 144 10.48 5.44 0.29
N LEU A 145 9.93 6.50 0.88
CA LEU A 145 9.08 7.48 0.22
C LEU A 145 9.85 8.67 -0.39
N THR A 146 11.19 8.68 -0.29
CA THR A 146 12.03 9.75 -0.86
C THR A 146 12.37 9.51 -2.32
N ALA A 147 12.80 10.57 -3.01
CA ALA A 147 13.21 10.52 -4.41
C ALA A 147 14.46 9.63 -4.66
N ASP A 148 15.24 9.33 -3.62
CA ASP A 148 16.43 8.47 -3.73
C ASP A 148 16.08 6.98 -3.77
N HIS A 149 14.87 6.62 -3.35
CA HIS A 149 14.41 5.24 -3.31
C HIS A 149 14.10 4.70 -4.72
N TRP A 150 14.22 3.39 -4.92
CA TRP A 150 13.99 2.77 -6.24
C TRP A 150 12.57 2.98 -6.75
N PHE A 151 11.58 3.09 -5.85
CA PHE A 151 10.22 3.46 -6.21
C PHE A 151 10.13 4.72 -7.05
N ALA A 152 10.86 5.77 -6.67
CA ALA A 152 10.87 7.03 -7.39
C ALA A 152 11.79 6.96 -8.61
N ARG A 153 12.96 6.33 -8.49
CA ARG A 153 13.95 6.24 -9.57
C ARG A 153 13.49 5.45 -10.78
N GLU A 154 12.70 4.41 -10.54
CA GLU A 154 12.13 3.54 -11.58
C GLU A 154 10.71 3.97 -12.00
N ASN A 155 10.24 5.13 -11.52
CA ASN A 155 8.89 5.68 -11.78
C ASN A 155 7.77 4.67 -11.47
N ILE A 156 7.79 4.07 -10.28
CA ILE A 156 6.78 3.09 -9.85
C ILE A 156 5.74 3.76 -8.98
N LEU A 157 6.20 4.49 -7.96
CA LEU A 157 5.34 5.29 -7.10
C LEU A 157 6.09 6.50 -6.58
N ARG A 158 5.32 7.54 -6.25
CA ARG A 158 5.84 8.79 -5.70
C ARG A 158 4.92 9.38 -4.65
N LEU A 159 5.49 10.19 -3.78
CA LEU A 159 4.76 11.07 -2.88
C LEU A 159 4.49 12.39 -3.59
N GLU A 160 3.22 12.78 -3.69
CA GLU A 160 2.85 14.12 -4.15
C GLU A 160 3.33 15.17 -3.13
N PRO A 161 3.75 16.38 -3.55
CA PRO A 161 4.02 17.44 -2.60
C PRO A 161 2.81 17.74 -1.72
N ALA A 162 3.04 17.89 -0.41
CA ALA A 162 2.00 18.37 0.49
C ALA A 162 1.53 19.78 0.09
N ARG A 163 0.28 20.11 0.41
CA ARG A 163 -0.24 21.47 0.16
C ARG A 163 0.48 22.48 1.04
N GLU A 164 0.49 23.74 0.61
CA GLU A 164 1.10 24.83 1.37
C GLU A 164 0.56 24.86 2.81
N GLY A 165 1.47 24.94 3.78
CA GLY A 165 1.15 24.94 5.21
C GLY A 165 0.85 23.57 5.82
N GLN A 166 0.83 22.48 5.04
CA GLN A 166 0.67 21.12 5.57
C GLN A 166 2.01 20.45 5.87
N PRO A 167 2.03 19.45 6.79
CA PRO A 167 3.20 18.60 7.00
C PRO A 167 3.64 17.89 5.72
N TYR A 168 4.95 17.67 5.56
CA TYR A 168 5.54 17.08 4.37
C TYR A 168 4.91 15.73 3.95
N TRP A 169 4.60 14.87 4.92
CA TRP A 169 4.06 13.53 4.67
C TRP A 169 2.55 13.50 4.41
N SER A 170 1.87 14.65 4.42
CA SER A 170 0.44 14.75 4.07
C SER A 170 0.18 14.64 2.55
N GLY A 171 1.23 14.54 1.73
CA GLY A 171 1.14 14.26 0.31
C GLY A 171 0.53 12.90 -0.02
N ARG A 172 -0.20 12.79 -1.14
CA ARG A 172 -0.79 11.52 -1.61
C ARG A 172 0.29 10.54 -2.09
N LEU A 173 0.08 9.25 -1.84
CA LEU A 173 0.82 8.18 -2.49
C LEU A 173 0.19 7.90 -3.86
N LEU A 174 0.97 8.09 -4.92
CA LEU A 174 0.52 7.94 -6.29
C LEU A 174 1.30 6.83 -6.97
N LEU A 175 0.58 5.88 -7.57
CA LEU A 175 1.16 4.98 -8.56
C LEU A 175 1.49 5.79 -9.81
N ASP A 176 2.63 5.51 -10.44
CA ASP A 176 2.94 6.14 -11.71
C ASP A 176 2.05 5.57 -12.82
N PRO A 177 1.30 6.40 -13.58
CA PRO A 177 0.42 5.91 -14.65
C PRO A 177 1.15 5.21 -15.80
N GLU A 178 2.46 5.44 -15.94
CA GLU A 178 3.28 4.87 -17.01
C GLU A 178 3.93 3.52 -16.66
N TYR A 179 3.68 3.00 -15.44
CA TYR A 179 4.15 1.71 -14.94
C TYR A 179 3.09 0.60 -15.05
#